data_AF-A0AAW5NQK2-F1
#
_entry.id   AF-A0AAW5NQK2-F1
#
_cell.length_a   1.000
_cell.length_b   1.000
_cell.length_c   1.000
_cell.angle_alpha   90.00
_cell.angle_beta   90.00
_cell.angle_gamma   90.00
#
_symmetry.space_group_name_H-M   'P 1'
#
loop_
_entity.id
_entity.type
_entity.pdbx_description
1 polymer ?
#
loop_
_entity_poly.entity_id
_entity_poly.type
_entity_poly.pdbx_seq_one_letter_code
_entity_poly.pdbx_strand_id
1 'polypeptide(L)'
;MIHKYGITPLAVSYTDVELKNKISNFIDLSDNEVTYKRLCHYILNEAKKEGKLKKEANTEYSEIEMLPSDATKISRILWQKIWDKEIFIDFNKNPYSSNYPNDTVFIKY
;
A
#
# COMPACT_ATOMS: atom_id res chain seq x y z
N MET A 1 25.37 6.73 13.74
CA MET A 1 24.33 6.49 12.72
C MET A 1 24.61 5.14 12.10
N ILE A 2 23.67 4.20 12.21
CA ILE A 2 23.77 2.83 11.69
C ILE A 2 23.16 2.82 10.29
N HIS A 3 23.80 2.14 9.34
CA HIS A 3 23.28 1.96 7.98
C HIS A 3 22.90 0.49 7.79
N LYS A 4 21.65 0.24 7.42
CA LYS A 4 21.18 -1.10 7.04
C LYS A 4 21.06 -1.18 5.52
N TYR A 5 21.79 -2.13 4.96
CA TYR A 5 21.81 -2.42 3.53
C TYR A 5 20.89 -3.61 3.22
N GLY A 6 20.19 -3.52 2.09
CA GLY A 6 19.17 -4.48 1.67
C GLY A 6 17.75 -4.07 2.05
N ILE A 7 16.79 -4.90 1.65
CA ILE A 7 15.36 -4.68 1.91
C ILE A 7 15.06 -4.93 3.38
N THR A 8 14.55 -3.92 4.06
CA THR A 8 14.09 -4.04 5.45
C THR A 8 12.57 -3.87 5.53
N PRO A 9 11.83 -4.88 6.04
CA PRO A 9 10.40 -4.71 6.31
C PRO A 9 10.18 -3.83 7.54
N LEU A 10 9.46 -2.73 7.38
CA LEU A 10 9.11 -1.82 8.46
C LEU A 10 7.59 -1.70 8.62
N ALA A 11 7.16 -1.62 9.88
CA ALA A 11 5.75 -1.40 10.19
C ALA A 11 5.37 0.07 9.96
N VAL A 12 4.16 0.28 9.44
CA VAL A 12 3.52 1.60 9.45
C VAL A 12 2.78 1.78 10.77
N SER A 13 2.78 3.00 11.30
CA SER A 13 2.15 3.35 12.59
C SER A 13 0.77 4.01 12.41
N TYR A 14 0.19 3.92 11.23
CA TYR A 14 -1.17 4.40 10.98
C TYR A 14 -2.19 3.66 11.84
N THR A 15 -3.16 4.41 12.36
CA THR A 15 -4.39 3.82 12.89
C THR A 15 -5.24 3.27 11.74
N ASP A 16 -6.21 2.40 12.05
CA ASP A 16 -7.14 1.87 11.05
C ASP A 16 -7.90 2.98 10.31
N VAL A 17 -8.28 4.05 11.01
CA VAL A 17 -8.98 5.21 10.41
C VAL A 17 -8.07 5.95 9.43
N GLU A 18 -6.83 6.23 9.83
CA GLU A 18 -5.86 6.89 8.94
C GLU A 18 -5.55 6.06 7.71
N LEU A 19 -5.40 4.75 7.89
CA LEU A 19 -5.14 3.82 6.79
C LEU A 19 -6.31 3.78 5.81
N LYS A 20 -7.56 3.70 6.31
CA LYS A 20 -8.78 3.78 5.50
C LYS A 20 -8.87 5.09 4.72
N ASN A 21 -8.59 6.21 5.37
CA ASN A 21 -8.62 7.53 4.73
C ASN A 21 -7.57 7.62 3.62
N LYS A 22 -6.34 7.15 3.86
CA LYS A 22 -5.28 7.14 2.84
C LYS A 22 -5.60 6.23 1.66
N ILE A 23 -6.17 5.05 1.92
CA ILE A 23 -6.62 4.15 0.85
C ILE A 23 -7.73 4.82 0.03
N SER A 24 -8.71 5.45 0.68
CA SER A 24 -9.80 6.15 -0.01
C SER A 24 -9.28 7.32 -0.85
N ASN A 25 -8.42 8.16 -0.28
CA ASN A 25 -7.79 9.27 -1.02
C ASN A 25 -7.00 8.78 -2.24
N PHE A 26 -6.25 7.69 -2.11
CA PHE A 26 -5.51 7.10 -3.23
C PHE A 26 -6.45 6.61 -4.34
N ILE A 27 -7.54 5.93 -3.95
CA ILE A 27 -8.55 5.48 -4.89
C ILE A 27 -9.17 6.70 -5.59
N ASP A 28 -9.65 7.70 -4.84
CA ASP A 28 -10.30 8.90 -5.38
C ASP A 28 -9.42 9.64 -6.40
N LEU A 29 -8.13 9.80 -6.10
CA LEU A 29 -7.15 10.44 -6.99
C LEU A 29 -6.75 9.61 -8.22
N SER A 30 -7.07 8.31 -8.26
CA SER A 30 -6.71 7.43 -9.37
C SER A 30 -7.72 7.57 -10.51
N ASP A 31 -7.26 7.85 -11.73
CA ASP A 31 -8.19 8.16 -12.84
C ASP A 31 -9.13 7.00 -13.20
N ASN A 32 -8.65 5.75 -13.24
CA ASN A 32 -9.48 4.57 -13.55
C ASN A 32 -8.97 3.26 -12.92
N GLU A 33 -7.65 3.05 -12.89
CA GLU A 33 -7.05 1.81 -12.42
C GLU A 33 -6.28 2.02 -11.11
N VAL A 34 -6.64 1.25 -10.09
CA VAL A 34 -5.94 1.17 -8.81
C VAL A 34 -5.21 -0.17 -8.77
N THR A 35 -3.89 -0.17 -8.61
CA THR A 35 -3.14 -1.43 -8.45
C THR A 35 -2.69 -1.61 -7.00
N TYR A 36 -2.68 -2.85 -6.52
CA TYR A 36 -2.32 -3.15 -5.13
C TYR A 36 -0.90 -2.67 -4.80
N LYS A 37 0.08 -2.93 -5.66
CA LYS A 37 1.47 -2.48 -5.42
C LYS A 37 1.60 -0.96 -5.40
N ARG A 38 0.90 -0.24 -6.30
CA ARG A 38 0.91 1.24 -6.28
C ARG A 38 0.31 1.78 -4.99
N LEU A 39 -0.77 1.18 -4.50
CA LEU A 39 -1.38 1.55 -3.23
C LEU A 39 -0.41 1.31 -2.05
N CYS A 40 0.22 0.14 -1.98
CA CYS A 40 1.20 -0.17 -0.93
C CYS A 40 2.40 0.79 -0.96
N HIS A 41 2.94 1.07 -2.15
CA HIS A 41 4.02 2.06 -2.33
C HIS A 41 3.58 3.46 -1.93
N TYR A 42 2.36 3.88 -2.29
CA TYR A 42 1.80 5.17 -1.90
C TYR A 42 1.75 5.28 -0.36
N ILE A 43 1.15 4.30 0.32
CA ILE A 43 1.03 4.28 1.78
C ILE A 43 2.42 4.31 2.45
N LEU A 44 3.37 3.54 1.94
CA LEU A 44 4.73 3.48 2.49
C LEU A 44 5.47 4.81 2.32
N ASN A 45 5.34 5.45 1.15
CA ASN A 45 5.93 6.76 0.89
C ASN A 45 5.32 7.85 1.77
N GLU A 46 4.01 7.85 1.95
CA GLU A 46 3.34 8.78 2.87
C GLU A 46 3.81 8.52 4.32
N ALA A 47 3.91 7.26 4.74
CA ALA A 47 4.41 6.93 6.09
C ALA A 47 5.84 7.43 6.29
N LYS A 48 6.68 7.34 5.25
CA LYS A 48 8.06 7.85 5.29
C LYS A 48 8.08 9.37 5.46
N LYS A 49 7.28 10.11 4.69
CA LYS A 49 7.20 11.59 4.76
C LYS A 49 6.65 12.07 6.11
N GLU A 50 5.66 11.36 6.65
CA GLU A 50 4.99 11.72 7.91
C GLU A 50 5.72 11.23 9.17
N GLY A 51 6.87 10.54 9.03
CA GLY A 51 7.57 9.97 10.17
C GLY A 51 6.83 8.80 10.84
N LYS A 52 5.90 8.16 10.12
CA LYS A 52 5.04 7.08 10.61
C LYS A 52 5.58 5.67 10.32
N LEU A 53 6.85 5.54 9.98
CA LEU A 53 7.54 4.25 9.94
C LEU A 53 8.16 3.94 11.30
N LYS A 54 7.92 2.74 11.83
CA LYS A 54 8.58 2.28 13.06
C LYS A 54 10.04 1.93 12.75
N LYS A 55 10.93 2.90 12.94
CA LYS A 55 12.37 2.77 12.72
C LYS A 55 13.13 2.55 14.02
N GLU A 56 14.27 1.90 13.92
CA GLU A 56 15.26 1.88 15.00
C GLU A 56 15.88 3.28 15.17
N ALA A 57 16.22 3.63 16.42
CA ALA A 57 16.88 4.89 16.72
C ALA A 57 18.24 4.97 16.03
N ASN A 58 18.56 6.12 15.44
CA ASN A 58 19.83 6.40 14.75
C ASN A 58 20.14 5.46 13.57
N THR A 59 19.13 4.89 12.90
CA THR A 59 19.30 3.96 11.78
C THR A 59 18.73 4.52 10.47
N GLU A 60 19.52 4.42 9.40
CA GLU A 60 19.11 4.63 8.02
C GLU A 60 19.02 3.32 7.26
N TYR A 61 18.05 3.24 6.35
CA TYR A 61 17.73 2.03 5.59
C TYR A 61 17.88 2.33 4.10
N SER A 62 18.62 1.50 3.38
CA SER A 62 18.78 1.66 1.92
C SER A 62 17.47 1.40 1.19
N GLU A 63 16.77 0.33 1.57
CA GLU A 63 15.51 -0.08 0.98
C GLU A 63 14.54 -0.48 2.09
N ILE A 64 13.29 -0.06 1.93
CA ILE A 64 12.21 -0.31 2.89
C ILE A 64 11.07 -0.97 2.13
N GLU A 65 10.54 -2.04 2.70
CA GLU A 65 9.26 -2.60 2.30
C GLU A 65 8.26 -2.54 3.46
N MET A 66 6.98 -2.69 3.13
CA MET A 66 5.93 -2.73 4.13
C MET A 66 5.95 -4.07 4.87
N LEU A 67 5.81 -4.04 6.19
CA LEU A 67 5.66 -5.25 6.99
C LEU A 67 4.45 -6.09 6.51
N PRO A 68 4.56 -7.42 6.36
CA PRO A 68 3.48 -8.26 5.82
C PRO A 68 2.14 -8.18 6.56
N SER A 69 2.17 -7.92 7.87
CA SER A 69 0.97 -7.74 8.68
C SER A 69 0.20 -6.46 8.34
N ASP A 70 0.90 -5.37 7.99
CA ASP A 70 0.27 -4.13 7.54
C ASP A 70 -0.25 -4.27 6.11
N ALA A 71 0.47 -5.00 5.24
CA ALA A 71 -0.04 -5.37 3.93
C ALA A 71 -1.37 -6.15 4.04
N THR A 72 -1.47 -7.08 4.99
CA THR A 72 -2.71 -7.83 5.26
C THR A 72 -3.86 -6.92 5.73
N LYS A 73 -3.58 -5.88 6.52
CA LYS A 73 -4.59 -4.88 6.90
C LYS A 73 -5.12 -4.13 5.69
N ILE A 74 -4.25 -3.74 4.76
CA ILE A 74 -4.65 -3.11 3.50
C ILE A 74 -5.55 -4.05 2.71
N SER A 75 -5.19 -5.33 2.57
CA SER A 75 -6.03 -6.33 1.89
C SER A 75 -7.43 -6.42 2.52
N ARG A 76 -7.53 -6.40 3.85
CA ARG A 76 -8.83 -6.40 4.55
C ARG A 76 -9.66 -5.14 4.28
N ILE A 77 -9.02 -3.98 4.23
CA ILE A 77 -9.72 -2.71 3.92
C ILE A 77 -10.21 -2.71 2.47
N LEU A 78 -9.39 -3.17 1.52
CA LEU A 78 -9.79 -3.32 0.13
C LEU A 78 -10.95 -4.30 -0.01
N TRP A 79 -10.93 -5.42 0.71
CA TRP A 79 -12.04 -6.37 0.73
C TRP A 79 -13.34 -5.73 1.21
N GLN A 80 -13.29 -4.89 2.25
CA GLN A 80 -14.45 -4.14 2.71
C GLN A 80 -14.96 -3.18 1.62
N LYS A 81 -14.06 -2.46 0.92
CA LYS A 81 -14.45 -1.58 -0.20
C LYS A 81 -15.07 -2.32 -1.38
N ILE A 82 -14.63 -3.56 -1.64
CA ILE A 82 -15.27 -4.44 -2.63
C ILE A 82 -16.70 -4.80 -2.18
N TRP A 83 -16.86 -5.18 -0.91
CA TRP A 83 -18.16 -5.51 -0.34
C TRP A 83 -19.14 -4.32 -0.41
N ASP A 84 -18.62 -3.12 -0.15
CA ASP A 84 -19.37 -1.86 -0.17
C ASP A 84 -19.61 -1.33 -1.60
N LYS A 85 -19.15 -2.06 -2.63
CA LYS A 85 -19.28 -1.72 -4.06
C LYS A 85 -18.68 -0.36 -4.41
N GLU A 86 -17.54 -0.03 -3.81
CA GLU A 86 -16.75 1.16 -4.19
C GLU A 86 -15.73 0.84 -5.28
N ILE A 87 -15.17 -0.37 -5.24
CA ILE A 87 -14.22 -0.91 -6.22
C ILE A 87 -14.51 -2.38 -6.52
N PHE A 88 -14.05 -2.89 -7.66
CA PHE A 88 -14.08 -4.33 -7.97
C PHE A 88 -12.74 -4.78 -8.59
N ILE A 89 -12.46 -6.08 -8.53
CA ILE A 89 -11.27 -6.67 -9.15
C ILE A 89 -11.46 -6.74 -10.66
N ASP A 90 -10.52 -6.18 -11.43
CA ASP A 90 -10.51 -6.32 -12.88
C ASP A 90 -10.00 -7.72 -13.28
N PHE A 91 -10.93 -8.62 -13.61
CA PHE A 91 -10.57 -9.96 -14.09
C PHE A 91 -10.04 -9.97 -15.53
N ASN A 92 -10.25 -8.90 -16.32
CA ASN A 92 -9.72 -8.80 -17.69
C ASN A 92 -8.24 -8.41 -17.69
N LYS A 93 -7.78 -7.72 -16.64
CA LYS A 93 -6.36 -7.42 -16.43
C LYS A 93 -5.67 -8.61 -15.77
N ASN A 94 -5.03 -9.43 -16.60
CA ASN A 94 -4.18 -10.51 -16.15
C ASN A 94 -2.91 -9.94 -15.44
N PRO A 95 -2.40 -10.56 -14.37
CA PRO A 95 -1.11 -10.20 -13.77
C PRO A 95 0.07 -10.08 -14.75
N TYR A 96 0.00 -10.65 -15.96
CA TYR A 96 1.00 -10.46 -17.03
C TYR A 96 0.79 -9.24 -17.93
N SER A 97 -0.36 -8.56 -17.87
CA SER A 97 -0.68 -7.38 -18.69
C SER A 97 -0.74 -6.06 -17.91
N SER A 98 -0.54 -6.10 -16.59
CA SER A 98 -0.46 -4.89 -15.76
C SER A 98 0.96 -4.28 -15.80
N ASN A 99 1.06 -2.97 -15.55
CA ASN A 99 2.35 -2.26 -15.48
C ASN A 99 3.29 -2.81 -14.38
N TYR A 100 2.78 -3.65 -13.48
CA TYR A 100 3.54 -4.35 -12.45
C TYR A 100 3.28 -5.86 -12.56
N PRO A 101 4.19 -6.69 -13.09
CA PRO A 101 3.93 -8.12 -13.23
C PRO A 101 3.50 -8.73 -11.89
N ASN A 102 2.44 -9.56 -11.91
CA ASN A 102 1.81 -10.13 -10.72
C ASN A 102 1.23 -9.07 -9.76
N ASP A 103 0.49 -8.08 -10.27
CA ASP A 103 -0.24 -7.10 -9.47
C ASP A 103 -1.75 -7.23 -9.67
N THR A 104 -2.51 -7.05 -8.59
CA THR A 104 -3.98 -7.07 -8.63
C THR A 104 -4.46 -5.67 -9.00
N VAL A 105 -5.30 -5.61 -10.03
CA VAL A 105 -5.90 -4.36 -10.51
C VAL A 105 -7.35 -4.28 -10.01
N PHE A 106 -7.71 -3.12 -9.50
CA PHE A 106 -9.06 -2.75 -9.08
C PHE A 106 -9.54 -1.57 -9.91
N ILE A 107 -10.83 -1.57 -10.24
CA ILE A 107 -11.52 -0.49 -10.94
C ILE A 107 -12.59 0.06 -10.00
N LYS A 108 -12.84 1.37 -10.09
CA LYS A 108 -13.95 2.00 -9.37
C LYS A 108 -15.28 1.56 -9.98
N TYR A 109 -16.33 1.47 -9.15
CA TYR A 109 -17.69 1.33 -9.67
C TYR A 109 -18.16 2.57 -10.41
#